data_AF-A0A535XEK1-F1
#
_entry.id   AF-A0A535XEK1-F1
#
_cell.length_a   1.000
_cell.length_b   1.000
_cell.length_c   1.000
_cell.angle_alpha   90.00
_cell.angle_beta   90.00
_cell.angle_gamma   90.00
#
_symmetry.space_group_name_H-M   'P 1'
#
loop_
_entity.id
_entity.type
_entity.pdbx_description
1 polymer ?
#
loop_
_entity_poly.entity_id
_entity_poly.type
_entity_poly.pdbx_seq_one_letter_code
_entity_poly.pdbx_strand_id
1 'polypeptide(L)' 'MNITTSNLIRWAGLSAVVGGCLFVGIQPVHPPEILSSFTTSTWAIVHYVGVAMCFLILLGITGIYARQVE' A
#
# COMPACT_ATOMS: atom_id res chain seq x y z
N MET A 1 14.02 -12.78 -14.38
CA MET A 1 12.96 -13.26 -13.45
C MET A 1 12.21 -14.38 -14.16
N ASN A 2 12.20 -15.59 -13.61
CA ASN A 2 11.34 -16.65 -14.14
C ASN A 2 9.94 -16.45 -13.58
N ILE A 3 8.95 -16.30 -14.46
CA ILE A 3 7.55 -16.17 -14.08
C ILE A 3 7.06 -17.55 -13.65
N THR A 4 6.81 -17.72 -12.35
CA THR A 4 6.23 -18.93 -11.75
C THR A 4 5.17 -18.51 -10.73
N THR A 5 4.20 -19.37 -10.44
CA THR A 5 3.13 -19.05 -9.47
C THR A 5 3.69 -18.71 -8.10
N SER A 6 4.65 -19.50 -7.61
CA SER A 6 5.35 -19.25 -6.35
C SER A 6 6.04 -17.86 -6.31
N ASN A 7 6.70 -17.45 -7.40
CA ASN A 7 7.30 -16.12 -7.49
C ASN A 7 6.24 -15.02 -7.48
N LEU A 8 5.13 -15.18 -8.22
CA LEU A 8 4.03 -14.21 -8.24
C LEU A 8 3.41 -14.02 -6.85
N ILE A 9 3.11 -15.12 -6.15
CA ILE A 9 2.60 -15.09 -4.78
C ILE A 9 3.59 -14.40 -3.84
N ARG A 10 4.90 -14.70 -3.95
CA ARG A 10 5.92 -14.08 -3.10
C ARG A 10 5.99 -12.57 -3.29
N TRP A 11 5.95 -12.10 -4.53
CA TRP A 11 5.97 -10.67 -4.84
C TRP A 11 4.67 -9.97 -4.42
N ALA A 12 3.51 -10.62 -4.57
CA ALA A 12 2.26 -10.11 -4.03
C ALA A 12 2.34 -10.01 -2.50
N GLY A 13 2.82 -11.03 -1.79
CA GLY A 13 3.04 -10.95 -0.34
C GLY A 13 3.97 -9.80 0.07
N LEU A 14 5.04 -9.53 -0.69
CA LEU A 14 5.91 -8.38 -0.44
C LEU A 14 5.17 -7.04 -0.57
N SER A 15 4.20 -6.93 -1.49
CA SER A 15 3.38 -5.73 -1.61
C SER A 15 2.55 -5.46 -0.35
N ALA A 16 2.05 -6.51 0.33
CA ALA A 16 1.37 -6.35 1.63
C ALA A 16 2.30 -5.74 2.68
N VAL A 17 3.56 -6.19 2.74
CA VAL A 17 4.56 -5.68 3.68
C VAL A 17 4.82 -4.20 3.42
N VAL A 18 5.08 -3.82 2.17
CA VAL A 18 5.32 -2.42 1.80
C VAL A 18 4.10 -1.56 2.10
N GLY A 19 2.88 -2.03 1.77
CA GLY A 19 1.64 -1.34 2.10
C GLY A 19 1.46 -1.14 3.61
N GLY A 20 1.73 -2.16 4.42
CA GLY A 20 1.69 -2.05 5.88
C GLY A 20 2.72 -1.06 6.45
N CYS A 21 3.95 -1.05 5.90
CA CYS A 21 4.96 -0.07 6.29
C CYS A 21 4.54 1.36 5.97
N LEU A 22 3.95 1.59 4.79
CA LEU A 22 3.41 2.91 4.41
C LEU A 22 2.26 3.33 5.34
N PHE A 23 1.37 2.40 5.69
CA PHE A 23 0.25 2.67 6.59
C PHE A 23 0.71 3.19 7.95
N VAL A 24 1.74 2.57 8.54
CA VAL A 24 2.30 3.05 9.81
C VAL A 24 3.13 4.32 9.62
N GLY A 25 3.95 4.38 8.56
CA GLY A 25 4.92 5.44 8.33
C GLY A 25 4.33 6.80 7.94
N ILE A 26 3.12 6.83 7.37
CA ILE A 26 2.50 8.07 6.89
C ILE A 26 1.77 8.85 7.99
N GLN A 27 1.35 8.18 9.06
CA GLN A 27 0.55 8.79 10.13
C GLN A 27 1.24 9.99 10.81
N PRO A 28 2.55 9.97 11.12
CA PRO A 28 3.22 11.10 11.76
C PRO A 28 3.24 12.38 10.91
N VAL A 29 3.09 12.27 9.59
CA VAL A 29 3.12 13.41 8.65
C VAL A 29 1.73 13.75 8.09
N HIS A 30 0.68 13.07 8.55
CA HIS A 30 -0.68 13.31 8.09
C HIS A 30 -1.18 14.71 8.53
N PRO A 31 -1.64 15.57 7.61
CA PRO A 31 -2.16 16.88 7.96
C PRO A 31 -3.51 16.79 8.70
N PRO A 32 -3.94 17.84 9.43
CA PRO A 32 -5.25 17.85 10.05
C PRO A 32 -6.38 17.85 9.00
N GLU A 33 -7.50 17.19 9.31
CA GLU A 33 -8.68 17.11 8.46
C GLU A 33 -9.53 18.39 8.51
N ILE A 34 -8.98 19.47 7.95
CA ILE A 34 -9.63 20.77 7.82
C ILE A 34 -9.44 21.31 6.40
N LEU A 35 -10.39 22.12 5.92
CA LEU A 35 -10.42 22.62 4.53
C LEU A 35 -9.11 23.27 4.08
N SER A 36 -8.44 24.02 4.96
CA SER A 36 -7.17 24.68 4.64
C SER A 36 -6.02 23.70 4.38
N SER A 37 -6.09 22.46 4.84
CA SER A 37 -5.08 21.43 4.60
C SER A 37 -5.13 20.87 3.18
N PHE A 38 -6.31 20.80 2.55
CA PHE A 38 -6.52 20.08 1.28
C PHE A 38 -5.77 20.69 0.09
N THR A 39 -5.41 21.96 0.16
CA THR A 39 -4.64 22.65 -0.88
C THR A 39 -3.13 22.64 -0.62
N THR A 40 -2.69 22.00 0.46
CA THR A 40 -1.26 21.91 0.81
C THR A 40 -0.56 20.78 0.06
N SER A 41 0.72 20.96 -0.25
CA SER A 41 1.54 19.90 -0.87
C SER A 41 1.67 18.68 0.04
N THR A 42 1.72 18.87 1.36
CA THR A 42 1.75 17.77 2.34
C THR A 42 0.53 16.87 2.21
N TRP A 43 -0.67 17.47 2.12
CA TRP A 43 -1.90 16.71 1.91
C TRP A 43 -1.86 15.92 0.60
N ALA A 44 -1.45 16.55 -0.50
CA ALA A 44 -1.36 15.89 -1.81
C ALA A 44 -0.39 14.69 -1.78
N ILE A 45 0.81 14.86 -1.20
CA ILE A 45 1.80 13.79 -1.06
C ILE A 45 1.22 12.65 -0.22
N VAL A 46 0.66 12.95 0.95
CA VAL A 46 0.08 11.95 1.84
C VAL A 46 -1.04 11.17 1.15
N HIS A 47 -1.91 11.85 0.40
CA HIS A 47 -3.02 11.21 -0.30
C HIS A 47 -2.56 10.33 -1.46
N TYR A 48 -1.61 10.78 -2.29
CA TYR A 48 -1.09 9.95 -3.38
C TYR A 48 -0.34 8.71 -2.87
N VAL A 49 0.45 8.87 -1.81
CA VAL A 49 1.09 7.74 -1.14
C VAL A 49 0.04 6.81 -0.51
N GLY A 50 -1.02 7.38 0.08
CA GLY A 50 -2.16 6.62 0.62
C GLY A 50 -2.89 5.79 -0.44
N VAL A 51 -3.10 6.32 -1.63
CA VAL A 51 -3.68 5.56 -2.77
C VAL A 51 -2.77 4.39 -3.16
N ALA A 52 -1.46 4.65 -3.30
CA ALA A 52 -0.48 3.60 -3.62
C ALA A 52 -0.43 2.52 -2.53
N MET A 53 -0.45 2.93 -1.26
CA MET A 53 -0.52 2.05 -0.10
C MET A 53 -1.75 1.14 -0.17
N CYS A 54 -2.95 1.70 -0.37
CA CYS A 54 -4.19 0.93 -0.47
C CYS A 54 -4.11 -0.10 -1.61
N PHE A 55 -3.60 0.30 -2.78
CA PHE A 55 -3.39 -0.63 -3.89
C PHE A 55 -2.44 -1.78 -3.54
N LEU A 56 -1.30 -1.48 -2.92
CA LEU A 56 -0.33 -2.50 -2.48
C LEU A 56 -0.92 -3.46 -1.45
N ILE A 57 -1.74 -2.96 -0.51
CA ILE A 57 -2.44 -3.80 0.47
C ILE A 57 -3.41 -4.74 -0.24
N LEU A 58 -4.24 -4.24 -1.17
CA LEU A 58 -5.18 -5.06 -1.93
C LEU A 58 -4.47 -6.12 -2.79
N LEU A 59 -3.40 -5.74 -3.47
CA LEU A 59 -2.55 -6.67 -4.23
C LEU A 59 -1.97 -7.76 -3.33
N GLY A 60 -1.50 -7.38 -2.15
CA GLY A 60 -0.92 -8.31 -1.19
C GLY A 60 -1.93 -9.27 -0.56
N ILE A 61 -3.11 -8.79 -0.19
CA ILE A 61 -4.22 -9.64 0.29
C ILE A 61 -4.63 -10.62 -0.80
N THR A 62 -4.69 -10.18 -2.06
CA THR A 62 -4.96 -11.06 -3.20
C THR A 62 -3.92 -12.18 -3.31
N GLY A 63 -2.63 -11.86 -3.14
CA GLY A 63 -1.56 -12.88 -3.12
C GLY A 63 -1.64 -13.84 -1.95
N ILE A 64 -2.03 -13.36 -0.76
CA ILE A 64 -2.26 -14.20 0.42
C ILE A 64 -3.40 -15.19 0.15
N TYR A 65 -4.52 -14.70 -0.41
CA TYR A 65 -5.64 -15.56 -0.77
C TYR A 65 -5.27 -16.57 -1.87
N ALA A 66 -4.52 -16.15 -2.89
CA ALA A 66 -4.01 -17.04 -3.93
C ALA A 66 -3.20 -18.21 -3.34
N ARG A 67 -2.38 -17.95 -2.31
CA ARG A 67 -1.62 -19.00 -1.61
C ARG A 67 -2.49 -19.96 -0.78
N GLN A 68 -3.70 -19.57 -0.42
CA GLN A 68 -4.62 -20.43 0.31
C GLN A 68 -5.38 -21.40 -0.60
N VAL A 69 -5.52 -21.06 -1.89
CA VAL A 69 -6.31 -21.83 -2.86
C VAL A 69 -5.46 -22.69 -3.80
N GLU A 70 -4.16 -22.40 -3.94
CA GLU A 70 -3.15 -23.21 -4.64
C GLU A 70 -2.37 -24.09 -3.65
#